data_AF-M1Z200-F1
#
_entry.id   AF-M1Z200-F1
#
_cell.length_a   1.000
_cell.length_b   1.000
_cell.length_c   1.000
_cell.angle_alpha   90.00
_cell.angle_beta   90.00
_cell.angle_gamma   90.00
#
_symmetry.space_group_name_H-M   'P 1'
#
loop_
_entity.id
_entity.type
_entity.pdbx_description
1 polymer ?
#
loop_
_entity_poly.entity_id
_entity_poly.type
_entity_poly.pdbx_seq_one_letter_code
_entity_poly.pdbx_strand_id
1 'polypeptide(L)'
;MKRYGTPVAIGLILFINVWVIAGVVYNRSGEPEARITLTERELPKAWQERENTGLFLRLHWQMPGFQKPGHYNPEPGWFTRDKLVDLGFRVEMPANDTKAYDYYRHQLPRDAFIVLEMEGPTWNFWRKGAVDYYASLKSDLEKETDESKIQSLNRQIESLKRSMVTQSRLFAVDAGRSPSQLRERYPDRSRHLIVRGIVRIRKSVFPSGERGKNGKNEAVINGYIQKILIDQLHVPYLFRDRFFQFVSKPRYWSPARSRRAGKKNEMGPRYAVTLSYGKRYEPWITEITELK
;
A
#
# COMPACT_ATOMS: atom_id res chain seq x y z
N MET A 1 -53.94 20.18 -12.44
CA MET A 1 -52.93 19.47 -11.65
C MET A 1 -51.66 20.30 -11.59
N LYS A 2 -51.31 20.85 -10.42
CA LYS A 2 -50.11 21.71 -10.26
C LYS A 2 -48.85 20.84 -10.44
N ARG A 3 -47.97 21.23 -11.36
CA ARG A 3 -46.74 20.51 -11.71
C ARG A 3 -45.65 20.81 -10.68
N TYR A 4 -45.75 20.21 -9.49
CA TYR A 4 -44.74 20.35 -8.43
C TYR A 4 -43.48 19.49 -8.66
N GLY A 5 -43.46 18.63 -9.68
CA GLY A 5 -42.33 17.72 -9.94
C GLY A 5 -41.01 18.43 -10.23
N THR A 6 -41.03 19.47 -11.07
CA THR A 6 -39.81 20.22 -11.45
C THR A 6 -39.15 20.95 -10.28
N PRO A 7 -39.87 21.77 -9.47
CA PRO A 7 -39.24 22.44 -8.33
C PRO A 7 -38.74 21.46 -7.26
N VAL A 8 -39.44 20.33 -7.05
CA VAL A 8 -38.97 19.27 -6.13
C VAL A 8 -37.67 18.63 -6.64
N ALA A 9 -37.58 18.32 -7.93
CA ALA A 9 -36.36 17.76 -8.53
C ALA A 9 -35.17 18.72 -8.42
N ILE A 10 -35.38 20.00 -8.71
CA ILE A 10 -34.34 21.04 -8.56
C ILE A 10 -33.91 21.15 -7.09
N GLY A 11 -34.86 21.20 -6.17
CA GLY A 11 -34.59 21.26 -4.73
C GLY A 11 -33.75 20.08 -4.25
N LEU A 12 -34.06 18.86 -4.72
CA LEU A 12 -33.29 17.65 -4.40
C LEU A 12 -31.86 17.73 -4.94
N ILE A 13 -31.67 18.16 -6.19
CA ILE A 13 -30.33 18.30 -6.78
C ILE A 13 -29.49 19.31 -6.00
N LEU A 14 -30.05 20.48 -5.67
CA LEU A 14 -29.36 21.50 -4.90
C LEU A 14 -28.99 20.99 -3.51
N PHE A 15 -29.92 20.32 -2.83
CA PHE A 15 -29.68 19.74 -1.51
C PHE A 15 -28.52 18.73 -1.52
N ILE A 16 -28.49 17.81 -2.48
CA ILE A 16 -27.43 16.80 -2.60
C ILE A 16 -26.07 17.48 -2.85
N ASN A 17 -26.01 18.47 -3.74
CA ASN A 17 -24.76 19.18 -4.02
C ASN A 17 -24.25 19.95 -2.80
N VAL A 18 -25.13 20.66 -2.10
CA VAL A 18 -24.78 21.36 -0.85
C VAL A 18 -24.28 20.37 0.20
N TRP A 19 -24.94 19.21 0.35
CA TRP A 19 -24.53 18.18 1.30
C TRP A 19 -23.13 17.63 0.99
N VAL A 20 -22.82 17.36 -0.29
CA VAL A 20 -21.50 16.90 -0.72
C VAL A 20 -20.42 17.95 -0.43
N ILE A 21 -20.68 19.22 -0.79
CA ILE A 21 -19.74 20.33 -0.56
C ILE A 21 -19.51 20.53 0.94
N ALA A 22 -20.58 20.53 1.75
CA ALA A 22 -20.48 20.61 3.20
C ALA A 22 -19.62 19.49 3.77
N GLY A 23 -19.75 18.26 3.25
CA GLY A 23 -18.91 17.13 3.62
C GLY A 23 -17.42 17.34 3.30
N VAL A 24 -17.10 17.95 2.16
CA VAL A 24 -15.71 18.28 1.77
C VAL A 24 -15.15 19.39 2.67
N VAL A 25 -15.92 20.45 2.89
CA VAL A 25 -15.53 21.56 3.78
C VAL A 25 -15.30 21.04 5.20
N TYR A 26 -16.19 20.18 5.70
CA TYR A 26 -16.03 19.53 7.01
C TYR A 26 -14.76 18.68 7.07
N ASN A 27 -14.50 17.83 6.06
CA ASN A 27 -13.30 17.01 6.01
C ASN A 27 -12.02 17.86 6.07
N ARG A 28 -12.00 18.98 5.34
CA ARG A 28 -10.84 19.89 5.24
C ARG A 28 -10.79 20.96 6.34
N SER A 29 -11.76 20.99 7.25
CA SER A 29 -11.84 22.01 8.30
C SER A 29 -10.87 21.76 9.44
N GLY A 30 -10.28 22.84 9.97
CA GLY A 30 -9.34 22.79 11.10
C GLY A 30 -8.01 22.16 10.72
N GLU A 31 -7.31 21.60 11.70
CA GLU A 31 -6.05 20.90 11.47
C GLU A 31 -6.29 19.54 10.80
N PRO A 32 -5.53 19.21 9.73
CA PRO A 32 -5.55 17.88 9.14
C PRO A 32 -5.22 16.77 10.15
N GLU A 33 -5.85 15.62 9.97
CA GLU A 33 -5.55 14.38 10.66
C GLU A 33 -4.06 14.00 10.50
N ALA A 34 -3.58 14.09 9.26
CA ALA A 34 -2.18 13.91 8.91
C ALA A 34 -1.82 14.76 7.70
N ARG A 35 -0.53 15.13 7.61
CA ARG A 35 0.03 15.75 6.41
C ARG A 35 1.36 15.08 6.11
N ILE A 36 1.50 14.54 4.91
CA ILE A 36 2.67 13.75 4.54
C ILE A 36 3.07 14.00 3.10
N THR A 37 4.38 13.89 2.84
CA THR A 37 4.93 13.97 1.49
C THR A 37 5.27 12.56 1.01
N LEU A 38 4.60 12.13 -0.05
CA LEU A 38 4.79 10.82 -0.69
C LEU A 38 5.42 11.01 -2.06
N THR A 39 6.14 10.02 -2.56
CA THR A 39 6.76 10.07 -3.89
C THR A 39 6.03 9.16 -4.87
N GLU A 40 6.48 9.14 -6.13
CA GLU A 40 6.04 8.16 -7.13
C GLU A 40 6.11 6.69 -6.64
N ARG A 41 6.95 6.36 -5.65
CA ARG A 41 7.01 5.00 -5.05
C ARG A 41 5.72 4.63 -4.32
N GLU A 42 5.14 5.59 -3.62
CA GLU A 42 3.95 5.44 -2.78
C GLU A 42 2.68 5.92 -3.49
N LEU A 43 2.81 6.76 -4.52
CA LEU A 43 1.73 7.28 -5.34
C LEU A 43 2.06 7.17 -6.84
N PRO A 44 2.27 5.96 -7.38
CA PRO A 44 2.43 5.80 -8.82
C PRO A 44 1.17 6.26 -9.55
N LYS A 45 1.34 6.75 -10.80
CA LYS A 45 0.22 6.98 -11.70
C LYS A 45 -0.61 5.69 -11.82
N ALA A 46 -1.91 5.79 -11.55
CA ALA A 46 -2.82 4.67 -11.73
C ALA A 46 -2.97 4.35 -13.22
N TRP A 47 -3.22 3.07 -13.53
CA TRP A 47 -3.51 2.66 -14.90
C TRP A 47 -4.74 3.40 -15.42
N GLN A 48 -4.61 3.95 -16.62
CA GLN A 48 -5.65 4.73 -17.28
C GLN A 48 -6.37 3.82 -18.29
N GLU A 49 -7.68 3.68 -18.15
CA GLU A 49 -8.52 3.04 -19.15
C GLU A 49 -8.72 3.99 -20.34
N ARG A 50 -8.91 3.45 -21.56
CA ARG A 50 -8.95 4.25 -22.79
C ARG A 50 -10.02 5.35 -22.80
N GLU A 51 -11.12 5.13 -22.09
CA GLU A 51 -12.26 6.07 -22.04
C GLU A 51 -12.19 7.03 -20.84
N ASN A 52 -11.21 6.87 -19.94
CA ASN A 52 -11.05 7.72 -18.77
C ASN A 52 -9.94 8.75 -18.99
N THR A 53 -10.32 10.01 -19.17
CA THR A 53 -9.37 11.14 -19.30
C THR A 53 -8.88 11.69 -17.96
N GLY A 54 -9.43 11.18 -16.86
CA GLY A 54 -9.05 11.56 -15.50
C GLY A 54 -7.65 11.05 -15.16
N LEU A 55 -6.91 11.89 -14.42
CA LEU A 55 -5.60 11.53 -13.90
C LEU A 55 -5.75 11.08 -12.45
N PHE A 56 -5.26 9.87 -12.16
CA PHE A 56 -5.34 9.28 -10.84
C PHE A 56 -3.96 8.80 -10.37
N LEU A 57 -3.72 8.96 -9.08
CA LEU A 57 -2.59 8.37 -8.36
C LEU A 57 -3.13 7.22 -7.52
N ARG A 58 -2.41 6.10 -7.45
CA ARG A 58 -2.78 4.97 -6.59
C ARG A 58 -1.89 4.93 -5.35
N LEU A 59 -2.49 4.89 -4.16
CA LEU A 59 -1.79 4.68 -2.91
C LEU A 59 -1.22 3.26 -2.88
N HIS A 60 0.10 3.19 -2.87
CA HIS A 60 0.88 1.96 -2.87
C HIS A 60 1.59 1.82 -1.52
N TRP A 61 1.33 0.71 -0.84
CA TRP A 61 1.79 0.41 0.52
C TRP A 61 2.19 -1.06 0.60
N GLN A 62 2.84 -1.44 1.69
CA GLN A 62 3.37 -2.80 1.87
C GLN A 62 3.07 -3.37 3.25
N MET A 63 3.07 -4.69 3.35
CA MET A 63 3.13 -5.37 4.64
C MET A 63 4.58 -5.37 5.16
N PRO A 64 4.80 -5.28 6.49
CA PRO A 64 6.10 -5.40 7.11
C PRO A 64 6.80 -6.71 6.78
N GLY A 65 8.13 -6.65 6.81
CA GLY A 65 9.01 -7.80 6.62
C GLY A 65 9.83 -7.73 5.34
N PHE A 66 11.02 -8.31 5.36
CA PHE A 66 11.87 -8.51 4.20
C PHE A 66 11.75 -9.95 3.72
N GLN A 67 11.44 -10.14 2.44
CA GLN A 67 11.24 -11.46 1.86
C GLN A 67 12.29 -11.72 0.78
N LYS A 68 13.15 -12.72 0.99
CA LYS A 68 14.04 -13.21 -0.06
C LYS A 68 13.20 -13.86 -1.18
N PRO A 69 13.58 -13.70 -2.47
CA PRO A 69 12.98 -14.45 -3.57
C PRO A 69 12.87 -15.94 -3.25
N GLY A 70 11.67 -16.51 -3.38
CA GLY A 70 11.40 -17.92 -3.08
C GLY A 70 11.24 -18.28 -1.60
N HIS A 71 11.38 -17.32 -0.67
CA HIS A 71 11.15 -17.56 0.76
C HIS A 71 9.79 -17.06 1.20
N TYR A 72 9.01 -17.93 1.84
CA TYR A 72 7.73 -17.64 2.49
C TYR A 72 7.88 -16.76 3.75
N ASN A 73 7.55 -15.46 3.86
CA ASN A 73 7.45 -14.86 5.20
C ASN A 73 6.00 -14.99 5.69
N PRO A 74 5.73 -15.85 6.68
CA PRO A 74 4.37 -16.24 7.05
C PRO A 74 3.48 -15.07 7.49
N GLU A 75 4.01 -14.04 8.17
CA GLU A 75 3.17 -12.99 8.75
C GLU A 75 3.83 -11.61 8.77
N PRO A 76 3.03 -10.53 8.69
CA PRO A 76 3.51 -9.14 8.86
C PRO A 76 3.98 -8.83 10.29
N GLY A 77 4.02 -9.81 11.20
CA GLY A 77 4.47 -9.68 12.58
C GLY A 77 3.45 -9.08 13.56
N TRP A 78 2.52 -8.24 13.09
CA TRP A 78 1.54 -7.56 13.97
C TRP A 78 0.09 -8.01 13.79
N PHE A 79 -0.27 -8.60 12.63
CA PHE A 79 -1.66 -8.99 12.34
C PHE A 79 -2.00 -10.39 12.86
N THR A 80 -1.75 -10.57 14.15
CA THR A 80 -1.84 -11.83 14.90
C THR A 80 -3.27 -12.18 15.31
N ARG A 81 -3.43 -13.34 15.96
CA ARG A 81 -4.70 -13.79 16.55
C ARG A 81 -5.30 -12.76 17.52
N ASP A 82 -4.49 -12.17 18.40
CA ASP A 82 -4.98 -11.19 19.38
C ASP A 82 -5.47 -9.92 18.68
N LYS A 83 -4.72 -9.46 17.67
CA LYS A 83 -5.15 -8.33 16.82
C LYS A 83 -6.48 -8.61 16.12
N LEU A 84 -6.69 -9.85 15.67
CA LEU A 84 -7.96 -10.26 15.04
C LEU A 84 -9.12 -10.21 16.04
N VAL A 85 -8.91 -10.64 17.29
CA VAL A 85 -9.91 -10.53 18.36
C VAL A 85 -10.25 -9.06 18.63
N ASP A 86 -9.25 -8.18 18.76
CA ASP A 86 -9.45 -6.74 18.96
C ASP A 86 -10.30 -6.10 17.84
N LEU A 87 -10.12 -6.58 16.61
CA LEU A 87 -10.87 -6.14 15.43
C LEU A 87 -12.27 -6.77 15.32
N GLY A 88 -12.63 -7.66 16.24
CA GLY A 88 -13.95 -8.29 16.31
C GLY A 88 -14.12 -9.51 15.40
N PHE A 89 -13.03 -10.22 15.11
CA PHE A 89 -13.10 -11.54 14.49
C PHE A 89 -13.23 -12.64 15.55
N ARG A 90 -13.90 -13.71 15.16
CA ARG A 90 -14.02 -14.91 15.98
C ARG A 90 -12.88 -15.85 15.64
N VAL A 91 -12.09 -16.25 16.63
CA VAL A 91 -10.87 -17.06 16.43
C VAL A 91 -10.93 -18.43 17.12
N GLU A 92 -12.12 -18.95 17.43
CA GLU A 92 -12.24 -20.15 18.27
C GLU A 92 -11.75 -21.43 17.58
N MET A 93 -11.87 -21.52 16.25
CA MET A 93 -11.52 -22.72 15.48
C MET A 93 -9.99 -22.96 15.44
N PRO A 94 -9.47 -24.12 15.84
CA PRO A 94 -8.04 -24.40 15.72
C PRO A 94 -7.57 -24.35 14.26
N ALA A 95 -6.40 -23.77 13.99
CA ALA A 95 -5.87 -23.62 12.62
C ALA A 95 -5.67 -24.98 11.90
N ASN A 96 -5.35 -26.02 12.66
CA ASN A 96 -5.15 -27.38 12.16
C ASN A 96 -6.46 -28.13 11.88
N ASP A 97 -7.62 -27.59 12.26
CA ASP A 97 -8.91 -28.20 11.94
C ASP A 97 -9.15 -28.18 10.42
N THR A 98 -9.77 -29.25 9.92
CA THR A 98 -10.14 -29.39 8.50
C THR A 98 -11.16 -28.34 8.08
N LYS A 99 -12.08 -27.97 8.99
CA LYS A 99 -13.11 -26.95 8.77
C LYS A 99 -12.60 -25.52 8.93
N ALA A 100 -11.39 -25.32 9.44
CA ALA A 100 -10.86 -23.99 9.73
C ALA A 100 -10.79 -23.08 8.50
N TYR A 101 -10.44 -23.64 7.34
CA TYR A 101 -10.38 -22.84 6.11
C TYR A 101 -11.73 -22.19 5.80
N ASP A 102 -12.80 -23.00 5.77
CA ASP A 102 -14.15 -22.50 5.48
C ASP A 102 -14.69 -21.63 6.61
N TYR A 103 -14.47 -22.03 7.87
CA TYR A 103 -14.90 -21.25 9.03
C TYR A 103 -14.40 -19.80 8.96
N TYR A 104 -13.12 -19.60 8.68
CA TYR A 104 -12.53 -18.26 8.60
C TYR A 104 -12.89 -17.53 7.32
N ARG A 105 -12.90 -18.23 6.17
CA ARG A 105 -13.23 -17.63 4.88
C ARG A 105 -14.64 -17.01 4.85
N HIS A 106 -15.61 -17.65 5.52
CA HIS A 106 -17.00 -17.21 5.56
C HIS A 106 -17.29 -16.10 6.57
N GLN A 107 -16.34 -15.76 7.46
CA GLN A 107 -16.52 -14.59 8.31
C GLN A 107 -16.58 -13.32 7.46
N LEU A 108 -17.55 -12.45 7.79
CA LEU A 108 -17.70 -11.16 7.14
C LEU A 108 -16.46 -10.29 7.37
N PRO A 109 -16.07 -9.47 6.38
CA PRO A 109 -15.02 -8.49 6.57
C PRO A 109 -15.33 -7.52 7.72
N ARG A 110 -14.29 -6.83 8.22
CA ARG A 110 -14.41 -5.78 9.23
C ARG A 110 -13.88 -4.46 8.68
N ASP A 111 -14.63 -3.39 8.92
CA ASP A 111 -14.10 -2.05 8.75
C ASP A 111 -13.07 -1.78 9.85
N ALA A 112 -11.93 -1.23 9.47
CA ALA A 112 -10.85 -0.88 10.37
C ALA A 112 -10.17 0.40 9.92
N PHE A 113 -9.54 1.07 10.88
CA PHE A 113 -8.53 2.08 10.60
C PHE A 113 -7.17 1.40 10.57
N ILE A 114 -6.40 1.65 9.52
CA ILE A 114 -5.10 1.06 9.27
C ILE A 114 -4.06 2.16 9.45
N VAL A 115 -3.00 1.85 10.19
CA VAL A 115 -1.86 2.75 10.37
C VAL A 115 -0.82 2.44 9.30
N LEU A 116 -0.54 3.43 8.45
CA LEU A 116 0.54 3.36 7.47
C LEU A 116 1.71 4.22 7.95
N GLU A 117 2.87 3.60 8.15
CA GLU A 117 4.12 4.23 8.56
C GLU A 117 4.99 4.54 7.34
N MET A 118 5.38 5.81 7.20
CA MET A 118 6.26 6.29 6.14
C MET A 118 7.70 6.41 6.65
N GLU A 119 8.64 5.77 5.96
CA GLU A 119 10.09 5.88 6.24
C GLU A 119 10.46 5.69 7.73
N GLY A 120 9.74 4.80 8.41
CA GLY A 120 9.95 4.50 9.82
C GLY A 120 10.86 3.30 10.08
N PRO A 121 10.88 2.80 11.33
CA PRO A 121 11.62 1.60 11.72
C PRO A 121 11.34 0.39 10.82
N THR A 122 10.11 0.22 10.35
CA THR A 122 9.72 -0.89 9.48
C THR A 122 10.43 -0.83 8.12
N TRP A 123 10.52 0.37 7.54
CA TRP A 123 11.27 0.61 6.31
C TRP A 123 12.77 0.36 6.52
N ASN A 124 13.33 0.82 7.65
CA ASN A 124 14.74 0.60 7.97
C ASN A 124 15.08 -0.88 8.12
N PHE A 125 14.20 -1.66 8.77
CA PHE A 125 14.34 -3.10 8.85
C PHE A 125 14.34 -3.76 7.47
N TRP A 126 13.38 -3.39 6.62
CA TRP A 126 13.32 -3.87 5.24
C TRP A 126 14.60 -3.53 4.46
N ARG A 127 15.05 -2.28 4.57
CA ARG A 127 16.25 -1.78 3.87
C ARG A 127 17.50 -2.51 4.32
N LYS A 128 17.65 -2.77 5.62
CA LYS A 128 18.76 -3.57 6.15
C LYS A 128 18.75 -4.98 5.55
N GLY A 129 17.62 -5.67 5.59
CA GLY A 129 17.49 -7.00 4.98
C GLY A 129 17.82 -7.01 3.48
N ALA A 130 17.42 -5.95 2.75
CA ALA A 130 17.76 -5.80 1.34
C ALA A 130 19.27 -5.60 1.11
N VAL A 131 19.94 -4.79 1.94
CA VAL A 131 21.40 -4.58 1.86
C VAL A 131 22.16 -5.85 2.19
N ASP A 132 21.78 -6.55 3.26
CA ASP A 132 22.44 -7.78 3.70
C ASP A 132 22.28 -8.88 2.62
N TYR A 133 21.10 -8.99 2.03
CA TYR A 133 20.85 -9.95 0.94
C TYR A 133 21.56 -9.57 -0.36
N TYR A 134 21.71 -8.27 -0.66
CA TYR A 134 22.52 -7.83 -1.78
C TYR A 134 23.99 -8.24 -1.61
N ALA A 135 24.54 -8.08 -0.41
CA ALA A 135 25.90 -8.50 -0.10
C ALA A 135 26.07 -10.02 -0.24
N SER A 136 25.09 -10.83 0.22
CA SER A 136 25.15 -12.29 0.04
C SER A 136 25.12 -12.69 -1.44
N LEU A 137 24.21 -12.10 -2.23
CA LEU A 137 24.14 -12.37 -3.67
C LEU A 137 25.43 -12.02 -4.41
N LYS A 138 26.11 -10.95 -3.98
CA LYS A 138 27.41 -10.56 -4.54
C LYS A 138 28.51 -11.56 -4.18
N SER A 139 28.56 -12.00 -2.92
CA SER A 139 29.49 -13.03 -2.48
C SER A 139 29.27 -14.37 -3.20
N ASP A 140 28.01 -14.76 -3.40
CA ASP A 140 27.65 -15.97 -4.14
C ASP A 140 28.06 -15.88 -5.62
N LEU A 141 27.87 -14.71 -6.24
CA LEU A 141 28.23 -14.46 -7.64
C LEU A 141 29.75 -14.57 -7.88
N GLU A 142 30.58 -14.13 -6.94
CA GLU A 142 32.04 -14.20 -7.05
C GLU A 142 32.59 -15.63 -6.99
N LYS A 143 31.88 -16.53 -6.31
CA LYS A 143 32.29 -17.92 -6.10
C LYS A 143 31.70 -18.88 -7.14
N GLU A 144 30.70 -18.43 -7.88
CA GLU A 144 29.97 -19.27 -8.82
C GLU A 144 30.67 -19.31 -10.18
N THR A 145 30.76 -20.50 -10.75
CA THR A 145 31.39 -20.74 -12.06
C THR A 145 30.40 -21.21 -13.12
N ASP A 146 29.21 -21.68 -12.70
CA ASP A 146 28.14 -22.08 -13.62
C ASP A 146 27.47 -20.85 -14.26
N GLU A 147 27.54 -20.73 -15.58
CA GLU A 147 26.99 -19.60 -16.33
C GLU A 147 25.48 -19.37 -16.09
N SER A 148 24.70 -20.45 -15.94
CA SER A 148 23.25 -20.33 -15.74
C SER A 148 22.92 -19.76 -14.35
N LYS A 149 23.70 -20.15 -13.34
CA LYS A 149 23.55 -19.65 -11.98
C LYS A 149 24.07 -18.22 -11.87
N ILE A 150 25.19 -17.88 -12.52
CA ILE A 150 25.68 -16.50 -12.67
C ILE A 150 24.58 -15.62 -13.26
N GLN A 151 23.91 -16.08 -14.32
CA GLN A 151 22.81 -15.33 -14.93
C GLN A 151 21.60 -15.19 -13.97
N SER A 152 21.28 -16.23 -13.21
CA SER A 152 20.24 -16.20 -12.17
C SER A 152 20.54 -15.19 -11.06
N LEU A 153 21.77 -15.21 -10.53
CA LEU A 153 22.23 -14.29 -9.49
C LEU A 153 22.22 -12.84 -9.99
N ASN A 154 22.69 -12.59 -11.20
CA ASN A 154 22.62 -11.27 -11.82
C ASN A 154 21.17 -10.77 -11.97
N ARG A 155 20.22 -11.63 -12.35
CA ARG A 155 18.80 -11.27 -12.38
C ARG A 155 18.26 -10.91 -11.00
N GLN A 156 18.63 -11.66 -9.97
CA GLN A 156 18.23 -11.38 -8.59
C GLN A 156 18.82 -10.05 -8.09
N ILE A 157 20.10 -9.80 -8.35
CA ILE A 157 20.79 -8.55 -8.01
C ILE A 157 20.09 -7.35 -8.66
N GLU A 158 19.84 -7.41 -9.97
CA GLU A 158 19.19 -6.31 -10.69
C GLU A 158 17.74 -6.10 -10.23
N SER A 159 17.01 -7.18 -9.93
CA SER A 159 15.68 -7.09 -9.33
C SER A 159 15.71 -6.41 -7.96
N LEU A 160 16.67 -6.77 -7.11
CA LEU A 160 16.80 -6.22 -5.77
C LEU A 160 17.20 -4.74 -5.78
N LYS A 161 18.21 -4.37 -6.59
CA LYS A 161 18.59 -2.96 -6.80
C LYS A 161 17.39 -2.13 -7.21
N ARG A 162 16.57 -2.66 -8.11
CA ARG A 162 15.36 -2.00 -8.56
C ARG A 162 14.35 -1.82 -7.44
N SER A 163 14.04 -2.89 -6.71
CA SER A 163 13.15 -2.83 -5.55
C SER A 163 13.59 -1.76 -4.56
N MET A 164 14.89 -1.67 -4.22
CA MET A 164 15.39 -0.64 -3.31
C MET A 164 15.08 0.81 -3.73
N VAL A 165 14.87 1.07 -5.03
CA VAL A 165 14.57 2.40 -5.55
C VAL A 165 13.10 2.60 -5.93
N THR A 166 12.36 1.54 -6.28
CA THR A 166 10.97 1.66 -6.74
C THR A 166 9.94 1.24 -5.69
N GLN A 167 10.36 0.49 -4.68
CA GLN A 167 9.45 -0.06 -3.69
C GLN A 167 8.96 1.04 -2.74
N SER A 168 7.68 0.94 -2.37
CA SER A 168 7.04 1.88 -1.45
C SER A 168 7.72 1.83 -0.09
N ARG A 169 7.93 3.01 0.50
CA ARG A 169 8.45 3.17 1.86
C ARG A 169 7.34 3.26 2.91
N LEU A 170 6.10 3.04 2.48
CA LEU A 170 4.88 3.12 3.28
C LEU A 170 4.43 1.72 3.70
N PHE A 171 4.46 1.43 4.99
CA PHE A 171 4.17 0.10 5.55
C PHE A 171 2.93 0.12 6.42
N ALA A 172 2.06 -0.88 6.29
CA ALA A 172 0.94 -1.07 7.21
C ALA A 172 1.45 -1.72 8.51
N VAL A 173 1.46 -0.98 9.61
CA VAL A 173 2.10 -1.39 10.87
C VAL A 173 1.12 -1.75 11.99
N ASP A 174 -0.13 -1.29 11.91
CA ASP A 174 -1.18 -1.61 12.87
C ASP A 174 -2.57 -1.42 12.24
N ALA A 175 -3.59 -1.93 12.92
CA ALA A 175 -4.98 -1.63 12.64
C ALA A 175 -5.82 -1.62 13.93
N GLY A 176 -6.89 -0.84 13.93
CA GLY A 176 -7.78 -0.71 15.08
C GLY A 176 -9.16 -0.20 14.69
N ARG A 177 -10.09 -0.29 15.64
CA ARG A 177 -11.48 0.16 15.47
C ARG A 177 -11.67 1.63 15.85
N SER A 178 -10.82 2.14 16.72
CA SER A 178 -10.85 3.52 17.21
C SER A 178 -9.67 4.31 16.63
N PRO A 179 -9.91 5.29 15.75
CA PRO A 179 -8.82 6.06 15.17
C PRO A 179 -8.21 7.04 16.17
N SER A 180 -8.94 7.48 17.20
CA SER A 180 -8.39 8.33 18.27
C SER A 180 -7.36 7.56 19.11
N GLN A 181 -7.65 6.31 19.47
CA GLN A 181 -6.70 5.43 20.17
C GLN A 181 -5.46 5.13 19.31
N LEU A 182 -5.65 4.92 18.01
CA LEU A 182 -4.52 4.76 17.10
C LEU A 182 -3.69 6.05 17.02
N ARG A 183 -4.31 7.22 16.97
CA ARG A 183 -3.57 8.49 16.93
C ARG A 183 -2.83 8.77 18.24
N GLU A 184 -3.36 8.37 19.38
CA GLU A 184 -2.66 8.43 20.66
C GLU A 184 -1.41 7.54 20.67
N ARG A 185 -1.51 6.32 20.12
CA ARG A 185 -0.38 5.39 19.98
C ARG A 185 0.64 5.85 18.94
N TYR A 186 0.19 6.51 17.88
CA TYR A 186 1.00 6.98 16.76
C TYR A 186 0.86 8.51 16.60
N PRO A 187 1.46 9.31 17.50
CA PRO A 187 1.23 10.75 17.57
C PRO A 187 1.85 11.55 16.41
N ASP A 188 2.88 11.02 15.73
CA ASP A 188 3.57 11.69 14.63
C ASP A 188 2.69 11.69 13.35
N ARG A 189 2.01 12.81 13.12
CA ARG A 189 1.12 13.05 11.97
C ARG A 189 1.86 13.22 10.65
N SER A 190 3.17 13.39 10.67
CA SER A 190 4.01 13.48 9.47
C SER A 190 4.53 12.12 9.00
N ARG A 191 4.45 11.10 9.87
CA ARG A 191 4.98 9.76 9.65
C ARG A 191 3.91 8.69 9.59
N HIS A 192 2.89 8.79 10.43
CA HIS A 192 1.83 7.79 10.55
C HIS A 192 0.53 8.34 9.97
N LEU A 193 0.07 7.73 8.89
CA LEU A 193 -1.26 7.95 8.31
C LEU A 193 -2.25 6.99 8.93
N ILE A 194 -3.43 7.48 9.30
CA ILE A 194 -4.56 6.63 9.67
C ILE A 194 -5.54 6.64 8.52
N VAL A 195 -5.75 5.48 7.89
CA VAL A 195 -6.61 5.35 6.71
C VAL A 195 -7.73 4.37 6.96
N ARG A 196 -8.89 4.60 6.35
CA ARG A 196 -10.00 3.63 6.41
C ARG A 196 -9.73 2.46 5.48
N GLY A 197 -9.97 1.25 5.95
CA GLY A 197 -9.85 0.05 5.14
C GLY A 197 -10.77 -1.07 5.59
N ILE A 198 -10.75 -2.15 4.81
CA ILE A 198 -11.44 -3.40 5.09
C ILE A 198 -10.39 -4.46 5.33
N VAL A 199 -10.53 -5.18 6.43
CA VAL A 199 -9.67 -6.30 6.80
C VAL A 199 -10.44 -7.61 6.80
N ARG A 200 -9.74 -8.71 6.61
CA ARG A 200 -10.28 -10.07 6.66
C ARG A 200 -9.37 -11.01 7.41
N ILE A 201 -9.98 -12.03 7.99
CA ILE A 201 -9.31 -13.19 8.57
C ILE A 201 -9.12 -14.28 7.52
N ARG A 202 -8.04 -15.04 7.60
CA ARG A 202 -7.84 -16.27 6.82
C ARG A 202 -7.05 -17.30 7.62
N LYS A 203 -7.21 -18.56 7.20
CA LYS A 203 -6.23 -19.61 7.47
C LYS A 203 -5.14 -19.52 6.41
N SER A 204 -3.90 -19.42 6.84
CA SER A 204 -2.74 -19.55 5.98
C SER A 204 -1.96 -20.82 6.33
N VAL A 205 -1.30 -21.40 5.33
CA VAL A 205 -0.49 -22.60 5.50
C VAL A 205 0.92 -22.27 5.04
N PHE A 206 1.89 -22.40 5.93
CA PHE A 206 3.27 -22.02 5.66
C PHE A 206 4.20 -23.22 5.77
N PRO A 207 5.22 -23.32 4.91
CA PRO A 207 6.28 -24.31 5.10
C PRO A 207 7.01 -24.01 6.41
N SER A 208 7.11 -24.97 7.34
CA SER A 208 7.97 -24.83 8.51
C SER A 208 9.41 -25.24 8.18
N GLY A 209 10.39 -24.51 8.75
CA GLY A 209 11.83 -24.79 8.62
C GLY A 209 12.52 -24.24 7.36
N GLU A 210 13.86 -24.34 7.32
CA GLU A 210 14.66 -24.02 6.14
C GLU A 210 14.33 -25.00 5.00
N ARG A 211 13.55 -24.51 4.02
CA ARG A 211 13.09 -25.26 2.84
C ARG A 211 12.22 -26.50 3.13
N GLY A 212 11.25 -26.47 4.03
CA GLY A 212 10.22 -27.54 4.08
C GLY A 212 10.77 -28.98 4.12
N LYS A 213 12.04 -29.17 4.51
CA LYS A 213 12.75 -30.45 4.44
C LYS A 213 12.19 -31.44 5.46
N ASN A 214 11.49 -30.94 6.47
CA ASN A 214 10.79 -31.73 7.47
C ASN A 214 9.31 -31.95 7.14
N GLY A 215 8.83 -31.50 5.97
CA GLY A 215 7.49 -31.79 5.44
C GLY A 215 6.30 -31.25 6.25
N LYS A 216 6.52 -30.60 7.39
CA LYS A 216 5.44 -30.08 8.23
C LYS A 216 5.08 -28.67 7.77
N ASN A 217 3.87 -28.52 7.27
CA ASN A 217 3.27 -27.21 7.05
C ASN A 217 2.61 -26.77 8.36
N GLU A 218 2.89 -25.55 8.81
CA GLU A 218 2.22 -24.97 9.96
C GLU A 218 1.02 -24.17 9.47
N ALA A 219 -0.16 -24.55 9.95
CA ALA A 219 -1.37 -23.77 9.72
C ALA A 219 -1.47 -22.68 10.78
N VAL A 220 -1.64 -21.44 10.34
CA VAL A 220 -1.81 -20.28 11.21
C VAL A 220 -3.02 -19.47 10.80
N ILE A 221 -3.54 -18.70 11.76
CA ILE A 221 -4.68 -17.81 11.56
C ILE A 221 -4.14 -16.39 11.60
N ASN A 222 -4.28 -15.68 10.49
CA ASN A 222 -3.78 -14.32 10.36
C ASN A 222 -4.77 -13.43 9.63
N GLY A 223 -4.61 -12.12 9.85
CA GLY A 223 -5.35 -11.12 9.12
C GLY A 223 -4.64 -10.69 7.84
N TYR A 224 -5.42 -10.12 6.93
CA TYR A 224 -4.90 -9.35 5.82
C TYR A 224 -5.79 -8.15 5.55
N ILE A 225 -5.17 -7.09 5.03
CA ILE A 225 -5.88 -5.92 4.55
C ILE A 225 -6.44 -6.26 3.17
N GLN A 226 -7.76 -6.32 3.05
CA GLN A 226 -8.43 -6.59 1.78
C GLN A 226 -8.35 -5.38 0.86
N LYS A 227 -8.62 -4.18 1.40
CA LYS A 227 -8.50 -2.92 0.66
C LYS A 227 -8.39 -1.72 1.60
N ILE A 228 -7.76 -0.66 1.12
CA ILE A 228 -7.94 0.70 1.66
C ILE A 228 -9.14 1.30 0.92
N LEU A 229 -10.01 2.03 1.62
CA LEU A 229 -11.26 2.54 1.05
C LEU A 229 -11.02 3.61 -0.02
N ILE A 230 -10.04 4.49 0.20
CA ILE A 230 -9.61 5.50 -0.76
C ILE A 230 -8.15 5.20 -1.10
N ASP A 231 -7.96 4.35 -2.09
CA ASP A 231 -6.65 3.95 -2.62
C ASP A 231 -6.32 4.65 -3.94
N GLN A 232 -7.27 5.39 -4.53
CA GLN A 232 -7.05 6.18 -5.74
C GLN A 232 -7.42 7.64 -5.49
N LEU A 233 -6.49 8.53 -5.83
CA LEU A 233 -6.63 9.96 -5.67
C LEU A 233 -6.69 10.62 -7.05
N HIS A 234 -7.77 11.32 -7.32
CA HIS A 234 -7.86 12.18 -8.50
C HIS A 234 -6.86 13.33 -8.38
N VAL A 235 -6.13 13.63 -9.45
CA VAL A 235 -5.26 14.80 -9.54
C VAL A 235 -6.11 16.02 -9.91
N PRO A 236 -6.30 17.00 -9.01
CA PRO A 236 -7.06 18.19 -9.31
C PRO A 236 -6.55 18.91 -10.56
N TYR A 237 -7.46 19.54 -11.30
CA TYR A 237 -7.15 20.24 -12.55
C TYR A 237 -5.98 21.22 -12.41
N LEU A 238 -5.90 21.94 -11.29
CA LEU A 238 -4.84 22.92 -11.02
C LEU A 238 -3.40 22.32 -10.98
N PHE A 239 -3.27 20.99 -10.83
CA PHE A 239 -1.98 20.31 -10.85
C PHE A 239 -1.73 19.52 -12.14
N ARG A 240 -2.70 19.50 -13.06
CA ARG A 240 -2.69 18.64 -14.25
C ARG A 240 -1.49 18.92 -15.17
N ASP A 241 -1.25 20.19 -15.49
CA ASP A 241 -0.19 20.57 -16.43
C ASP A 241 1.20 20.27 -15.87
N ARG A 242 1.43 20.62 -14.59
CA ARG A 242 2.67 20.25 -13.88
C ARG A 242 2.86 18.74 -13.85
N PHE A 243 1.82 17.98 -13.50
CA PHE A 243 1.90 16.53 -13.42
C PHE A 243 2.19 15.87 -14.78
N PHE A 244 1.61 16.38 -15.88
CA PHE A 244 1.88 15.86 -17.22
C PHE A 244 3.35 16.03 -17.65
N GLN A 245 4.02 17.09 -17.22
CA GLN A 245 5.44 17.28 -17.50
C GLN A 245 6.29 16.14 -16.89
N PHE A 246 5.91 15.65 -15.70
CA PHE A 246 6.64 14.58 -15.00
C PHE A 246 6.38 13.20 -15.61
N VAL A 247 5.13 12.93 -16.02
CA VAL A 247 4.67 11.57 -16.36
C VAL A 247 4.65 11.26 -17.87
N SER A 248 4.75 12.28 -18.73
CA SER A 248 4.78 12.15 -20.19
C SER A 248 5.99 11.38 -20.73
N LYS A 249 7.09 11.27 -19.97
CA LYS A 249 8.24 10.42 -20.33
C LYS A 249 7.90 8.96 -20.03
N PRO A 250 7.78 8.06 -21.03
CA PRO A 250 7.51 6.65 -20.78
C PRO A 250 8.68 6.04 -20.02
N ARG A 251 8.38 5.51 -18.83
CA ARG A 251 9.35 4.77 -18.03
C ARG A 251 9.24 3.30 -18.39
N TYR A 252 10.26 2.76 -19.02
CA TYR A 252 10.31 1.34 -19.35
C TYR A 252 10.51 0.56 -18.05
N TRP A 253 9.40 0.17 -17.42
CA TRP A 253 9.39 -0.63 -16.20
C TRP A 253 9.81 -2.11 -16.46
N SER A 254 10.50 -2.39 -17.58
CA SER A 254 11.07 -3.70 -17.91
C SER A 254 12.53 -3.52 -18.37
N PRO A 255 13.50 -4.23 -17.74
CA PRO A 255 14.90 -4.23 -18.17
C PRO A 255 15.10 -4.68 -19.62
N ALA A 256 14.21 -5.55 -20.12
CA ALA A 256 14.24 -6.02 -21.50
C ALA A 256 13.88 -4.90 -22.49
N ARG A 257 12.97 -3.99 -22.12
CA ARG A 257 12.59 -2.85 -22.97
C ARG A 257 13.57 -1.68 -22.86
N SER A 258 14.15 -1.44 -21.68
CA SER A 258 15.15 -0.37 -21.51
C SER A 258 16.47 -0.68 -22.22
N ARG A 259 16.94 -1.93 -22.21
CA ARG A 259 18.12 -2.37 -22.99
C ARG A 259 17.93 -2.18 -24.49
N ARG A 260 16.73 -2.46 -25.02
CA ARG A 260 16.39 -2.27 -26.43
C ARG A 260 16.33 -0.80 -26.84
N ALA A 261 16.08 0.10 -25.90
CA ALA A 261 15.97 1.54 -26.12
C ALA A 261 17.27 2.32 -25.84
N GLY A 262 18.36 1.66 -25.45
CA GLY A 262 19.66 2.31 -25.18
C GLY A 262 19.66 3.33 -24.02
N LYS A 263 18.60 3.38 -23.20
CA LYS A 263 18.45 4.39 -22.14
C LYS A 263 18.88 3.85 -20.78
N LYS A 264 19.73 4.60 -20.07
CA LYS A 264 19.93 4.45 -18.62
C LYS A 264 18.57 4.71 -17.97
N ASN A 265 18.00 3.69 -17.32
CA ASN A 265 16.78 3.88 -16.53
C ASN A 265 17.12 4.82 -15.38
N GLU A 266 16.60 6.05 -15.38
CA GLU A 266 16.47 6.83 -14.16
C GLU A 266 15.59 6.00 -13.22
N MET A 267 16.21 5.46 -12.16
CA MET A 267 15.55 4.51 -11.24
C MET A 267 14.85 5.21 -10.06
N GLY A 268 15.06 6.51 -9.84
CA GLY A 268 14.43 7.31 -8.78
C GLY A 268 12.97 7.69 -9.03
N PRO A 269 12.22 8.12 -8.00
CA PRO A 269 10.91 8.75 -8.17
C PRO A 269 11.03 10.12 -8.85
N ARG A 270 10.10 10.47 -9.72
CA ARG A 270 10.13 11.72 -10.51
C ARG A 270 9.42 12.91 -9.87
N TYR A 271 8.54 12.64 -8.92
CA TYR A 271 7.72 13.66 -8.29
C TYR A 271 7.43 13.30 -6.84
N ALA A 272 7.12 14.34 -6.07
CA ALA A 272 6.56 14.24 -4.73
C ALA A 272 5.18 14.90 -4.70
N VAL A 273 4.31 14.37 -3.84
CA VAL A 273 2.94 14.80 -3.64
C VAL A 273 2.73 14.95 -2.15
N THR A 274 2.32 16.15 -1.73
CA THR A 274 1.90 16.40 -0.36
C THR A 274 0.42 16.06 -0.25
N LEU A 275 0.09 15.08 0.59
CA LEU A 275 -1.26 14.69 0.94
C LEU A 275 -1.62 15.24 2.32
N SER A 276 -2.86 15.69 2.45
CA SER A 276 -3.48 15.94 3.75
C SER A 276 -4.68 15.01 3.93
N TYR A 277 -4.83 14.44 5.11
CA TYR A 277 -5.98 13.63 5.52
C TYR A 277 -6.85 14.45 6.46
N GLY A 278 -8.16 14.40 6.26
CA GLY A 278 -9.10 15.25 6.99
C GLY A 278 -9.82 14.55 8.12
N LYS A 279 -10.81 15.24 8.69
CA LYS A 279 -11.65 14.71 9.78
C LYS A 279 -12.42 13.43 9.42
N ARG A 280 -12.66 13.19 8.12
CA ARG A 280 -13.31 11.96 7.63
C ARG A 280 -12.29 10.88 7.24
N TYR A 281 -10.99 11.10 7.47
CA TYR A 281 -9.90 10.25 7.02
C TYR A 281 -9.86 10.10 5.49
N GLU A 282 -10.35 11.13 4.79
CA GLU A 282 -10.36 11.20 3.33
C GLU A 282 -9.24 12.14 2.87
N PRO A 283 -8.37 11.71 1.94
CA PRO A 283 -7.23 12.49 1.52
C PRO A 283 -7.56 13.54 0.46
N TRP A 284 -6.75 14.60 0.40
CA TRP A 284 -6.65 15.48 -0.76
C TRP A 284 -5.20 15.88 -1.02
N ILE A 285 -4.92 16.17 -2.29
CA ILE A 285 -3.62 16.68 -2.72
C ILE A 285 -3.54 18.18 -2.39
N THR A 286 -2.51 18.57 -1.67
CA THR A 286 -2.20 19.99 -1.41
C THR A 286 -1.08 20.52 -2.29
N GLU A 287 -0.19 19.66 -2.75
CA GLU A 287 0.96 20.07 -3.55
C GLU A 287 1.49 18.91 -4.41
N ILE A 288 2.06 19.24 -5.58
CA ILE A 288 2.85 18.33 -6.41
C ILE A 288 4.13 19.05 -6.86
N THR A 289 5.28 18.44 -6.61
CA THR A 289 6.62 18.97 -6.94
C THR A 289 7.42 17.97 -7.76
N GLU A 290 8.29 18.49 -8.63
CA GLU A 290 9.27 17.69 -9.38
C GLU A 290 10.43 17.27 -8.48
N LEU A 291 10.90 16.05 -8.64
CA LEU A 291 12.15 15.58 -8.05
C LEU A 291 13.20 15.51 -9.16
N LYS A 292 14.35 16.15 -8.92
CA LYS A 292 15.51 16.12 -9.82
C LYS A 292 16.31 14.84 -9.68
#